data_AF-A0A832HUF9-F1
#
_entry.id   AF-A0A832HUF9-F1
#
_cell.length_a   1.000
_cell.length_b   1.000
_cell.length_c   1.000
_cell.angle_alpha   90.00
_cell.angle_beta   90.00
_cell.angle_gamma   90.00
#
_symmetry.space_group_name_H-M   'P 1'
#
loop_
_entity.id
_entity.type
_entity.pdbx_description
1 polymer ?
#
loop_
_entity_poly.entity_id
_entity_poly.type
_entity_poly.pdbx_seq_one_letter_code
_entity_poly.pdbx_strand_id
1 'polypeptide(L)'
;MVDKKKEKRKVLVILSNRFNRWQKPKYIELACKADGTILKQVNLKSKPPKPVYDEVWENDEGRTEFDSCTRFKRHYNHALQKR
;
A
#
# COMPACT_ATOMS: atom_id res chain seq x y z
N MET A 1 30.64 1.39 -5.10
CA MET A 1 29.77 0.57 -4.23
C MET A 1 28.42 1.27 -4.18
N VAL A 2 27.40 0.76 -4.88
CA VAL A 2 26.08 1.42 -4.95
C VAL A 2 25.20 0.80 -3.87
N ASP A 3 24.66 1.64 -2.99
CA ASP A 3 23.77 1.28 -1.88
C ASP A 3 22.51 0.52 -2.34
N LYS A 4 22.61 -0.81 -2.46
CA LYS A 4 21.48 -1.74 -2.73
C LYS A 4 20.27 -1.60 -1.79
N LYS A 5 20.39 -0.79 -0.73
CA LYS A 5 19.33 -0.56 0.26
C LYS A 5 18.28 0.46 -0.20
N LYS A 6 18.59 1.32 -1.18
CA LYS A 6 17.65 2.32 -1.74
C LYS A 6 16.73 1.79 -2.84
N GLU A 7 16.97 0.59 -3.36
CA GLU A 7 16.19 0.07 -4.49
C GLU A 7 14.83 -0.51 -4.08
N LYS A 8 14.59 -0.79 -2.80
CA LYS A 8 13.34 -1.43 -2.36
C LYS A 8 12.44 -0.43 -1.66
N ARG A 9 11.28 -0.16 -2.25
CA ARG A 9 10.22 0.67 -1.70
C ARG A 9 9.16 -0.23 -1.07
N LYS A 10 8.75 0.10 0.15
CA LYS A 10 7.58 -0.50 0.80
C LYS A 10 6.38 0.38 0.55
N VAL A 11 5.39 -0.15 -0.15
CA VAL A 11 4.14 0.54 -0.43
C VAL A 11 3.03 -0.13 0.38
N LEU A 12 2.26 0.68 1.11
CA LEU A 12 1.02 0.22 1.72
C LEU A 12 -0.12 0.53 0.78
N VAL A 13 -0.92 -0.48 0.43
CA VAL A 13 -2.17 -0.30 -0.29
C VAL A 13 -3.33 -0.52 0.67
N ILE A 14 -4.21 0.47 0.75
CA ILE A 14 -5.44 0.44 1.53
C ILE A 14 -6.58 0.19 0.55
N LEU A 15 -7.28 -0.93 0.69
CA LEU A 15 -8.48 -1.23 -0.07
C LEU A 15 -9.68 -0.86 0.79
N SER A 16 -10.36 0.23 0.45
CA SER A 16 -11.56 0.72 1.12
C SER A 16 -12.76 0.65 0.18
N ASN A 17 -13.96 0.81 0.74
CA ASN A 17 -15.20 0.84 -0.03
C ASN A 17 -15.92 2.17 0.22
N ARG A 18 -15.94 3.05 -0.79
CA ARG A 18 -16.66 4.33 -0.69
C ARG A 18 -18.18 4.19 -0.54
N PHE A 19 -18.74 3.09 -1.07
CA PHE A 19 -20.18 2.84 -1.08
C PHE A 19 -20.65 2.09 0.17
N ASN A 20 -19.77 1.34 0.85
CA ASN A 20 -20.08 0.63 2.08
C ASN A 20 -19.07 0.95 3.18
N ARG A 21 -19.38 1.95 4.00
CA ARG A 21 -18.52 2.40 5.12
C ARG A 21 -18.37 1.36 6.24
N TRP A 22 -19.26 0.38 6.32
CA TRP A 22 -19.20 -0.70 7.32
C TRP A 22 -18.20 -1.79 6.93
N GLN A 23 -17.87 -1.90 5.65
CA GLN A 23 -16.85 -2.82 5.18
C GLN A 23 -15.47 -2.34 5.68
N LYS A 24 -14.84 -3.15 6.53
CA LYS A 24 -13.50 -2.84 7.04
C LYS A 24 -12.50 -2.78 5.89
N PRO A 25 -11.63 -1.75 5.85
CA PRO A 25 -10.57 -1.68 4.86
C PRO A 25 -9.62 -2.87 4.99
N LYS A 26 -9.11 -3.34 3.84
CA LYS A 26 -8.00 -4.30 3.80
C LYS A 26 -6.69 -3.57 3.58
N TYR A 27 -5.62 -4.14 4.10
CA TYR A 27 -4.28 -3.57 4.01
C TYR A 27 -3.38 -4.57 3.30
N ILE A 28 -2.66 -4.12 2.28
CA ILE A 28 -1.73 -4.94 1.51
C ILE A 28 -0.38 -4.25 1.55
N GLU A 29 0.65 -4.99 1.99
CA GLU A 29 2.04 -4.54 1.92
C GLU A 29 2.65 -5.05 0.62
N LEU A 30 3.13 -4.11 -0.20
CA LEU A 30 3.90 -4.38 -1.40
C LEU A 30 5.37 -4.01 -1.15
N ALA A 31 6.26 -4.94 -1.45
CA ALA A 31 7.68 -4.65 -1.60
C ALA A 31 7.97 -4.51 -3.09
N CYS A 32 8.28 -3.29 -3.53
CA CYS A 32 8.57 -2.99 -4.93
C CYS A 32 10.05 -2.62 -5.09
N LYS A 33 10.59 -2.84 -6.28
CA LYS A 33 11.86 -2.26 -6.71
C LYS A 33 11.66 -0.80 -7.17
N ALA A 34 12.76 -0.09 -7.38
CA ALA A 34 12.76 1.30 -7.85
C ALA A 34 12.20 1.46 -9.27
N ASP A 35 12.27 0.41 -10.09
CA ASP A 35 11.71 0.30 -11.44
C ASP A 35 10.18 0.06 -11.44
N GLY A 36 9.57 -0.15 -10.26
CA GLY A 36 8.15 -0.49 -10.13
C GLY A 36 7.85 -1.99 -10.13
N THR A 37 8.86 -2.86 -10.27
CA THR A 37 8.65 -4.31 -10.22
C THR A 37 8.23 -4.75 -8.81
N ILE A 38 7.08 -5.40 -8.69
CA ILE A 38 6.59 -5.95 -7.42
C ILE A 38 7.38 -7.22 -7.09
N LEU A 39 8.09 -7.22 -5.96
CA LEU A 39 8.85 -8.37 -5.47
C LEU A 39 8.04 -9.26 -4.54
N LYS A 40 7.16 -8.67 -3.74
CA LYS A 40 6.36 -9.39 -2.76
C LYS A 40 5.08 -8.64 -2.47
N GLN A 41 3.99 -9.38 -2.35
CA GLN A 41 2.69 -8.91 -1.90
C GLN A 41 2.28 -9.69 -0.65
N VAL A 42 1.83 -8.97 0.38
CA VAL A 42 1.38 -9.56 1.64
C VAL A 42 0.08 -8.91 2.08
N ASN A 43 -0.97 -9.72 2.24
CA ASN A 43 -2.22 -9.26 2.83
C ASN A 43 -2.06 -9.18 4.35
N LEU A 44 -2.22 -7.98 4.91
CA LEU A 44 -2.14 -7.73 6.34
C LEU A 44 -3.50 -7.98 6.99
N LYS A 45 -3.47 -8.55 8.19
CA LYS A 45 -4.69 -8.81 8.98
C LYS A 45 -5.29 -7.55 9.59
N SER A 46 -4.49 -6.49 9.75
CA SER A 46 -4.89 -5.24 10.42
C SER A 46 -4.08 -4.05 9.91
N LYS A 47 -4.52 -2.84 10.30
CA LYS A 47 -3.80 -1.59 10.01
C LYS A 47 -2.40 -1.65 10.64
N PRO A 48 -1.34 -1.29 9.89
CA PRO A 48 0.00 -1.20 10.45
C PRO A 48 0.06 -0.20 11.63
N PRO A 49 0.79 -0.53 12.71
CA PRO A 49 0.85 0.32 13.90
C PRO A 49 1.86 1.47 13.80
N LYS A 50 2.78 1.43 12.82
CA LYS A 50 3.91 2.37 12.72
C LYS A 50 4.07 2.91 11.29
N PRO A 51 4.60 4.14 11.13
CA PRO A 51 4.93 4.71 9.82
C PRO A 51 6.20 4.07 9.22
N VAL A 52 6.03 2.95 8.52
CA VAL A 52 7.14 2.15 7.96
C VAL A 52 7.11 2.05 6.44
N TYR A 53 6.18 2.73 5.78
CA TYR A 53 5.99 2.66 4.34
C TYR A 53 6.57 3.89 3.65
N ASP A 54 7.23 3.68 2.52
CA ASP A 54 7.75 4.76 1.69
C ASP A 54 6.61 5.46 0.94
N GLU A 55 5.57 4.71 0.58
CA GLU A 55 4.36 5.23 -0.07
C GLU A 55 3.10 4.60 0.53
N VAL A 56 2.00 5.37 0.55
CA VAL A 56 0.69 4.88 0.96
C VAL A 56 -0.31 5.17 -0.15
N TRP A 57 -0.97 4.15 -0.66
CA TRP A 57 -1.93 4.23 -1.75
C TRP A 57 -3.29 3.74 -1.25
N GLU A 58 -4.37 4.29 -1.77
CA GLU A 58 -5.74 3.86 -1.47
C GLU A 58 -6.53 3.60 -2.75
N ASN A 59 -7.31 2.52 -2.73
CA ASN A 59 -8.36 2.25 -3.70
C ASN A 59 -9.70 2.25 -2.96
N ASP A 60 -10.65 3.03 -3.44
CA ASP A 60 -11.98 3.22 -2.84
C ASP A 60 -13.11 2.48 -3.60
N GLU A 61 -12.77 1.55 -4.51
CA GLU A 61 -13.71 0.83 -5.36
C GLU A 61 -14.46 -0.31 -4.64
N GLY A 62 -14.03 -0.67 -3.42
CA GLY A 62 -14.61 -1.77 -2.65
C GLY A 62 -14.15 -3.16 -3.07
N ARG A 63 -13.09 -3.25 -3.87
CA ARG A 63 -12.45 -4.51 -4.24
C ARG A 63 -11.64 -5.08 -3.07
N THR A 64 -11.49 -6.39 -3.06
CA THR A 64 -10.80 -7.11 -1.98
C THR A 64 -9.38 -7.55 -2.33
N GLU A 65 -9.02 -7.44 -3.60
CA GLU A 65 -7.76 -7.91 -4.17
C GLU A 65 -7.10 -6.78 -4.95
N PHE A 66 -5.77 -6.71 -4.88
CA PHE A 66 -4.96 -5.68 -5.53
C PHE A 66 -5.14 -5.70 -7.05
N ASP A 67 -5.05 -6.88 -7.67
CA ASP A 67 -5.10 -7.03 -9.14
C ASP A 67 -6.49 -6.77 -9.75
N SER A 68 -7.53 -6.76 -8.91
CA SER A 68 -8.90 -6.43 -9.32
C SER A 68 -9.19 -4.91 -9.31
N CYS A 69 -8.25 -4.09 -8.84
CA CYS A 69 -8.41 -2.64 -8.74
C CYS A 69 -7.91 -1.96 -10.02
N THR A 70 -8.63 -0.93 -10.48
CA THR A 70 -8.27 -0.21 -11.72
C THR A 70 -7.57 1.12 -11.48
N ARG A 71 -7.75 1.70 -10.29
CA ARG A 71 -7.22 3.02 -9.94
C ARG A 71 -6.68 3.01 -8.52
N PHE A 72 -5.55 3.69 -8.32
CA PHE A 72 -5.00 3.92 -7.00
C PHE A 72 -4.71 5.40 -6.81
N LYS A 73 -5.08 5.93 -5.65
CA LYS A 73 -4.76 7.30 -5.23
C LYS A 73 -3.59 7.23 -4.28
N ARG A 74 -2.49 7.93 -4.58
CA ARG A 74 -1.38 8.07 -3.65
C ARG A 74 -1.72 9.12 -2.60
N HIS A 75 -1.60 8.75 -1.33
CA HIS A 75 -1.65 9.67 -0.21
C HIS A 75 -0.26 10.26 0.05
N TYR A 76 -0.22 11.58 0.17
CA TYR A 76 0.97 12.33 0.60
C TYR A 76 0.83 12.71 2.06
N ASN A 77 1.94 12.67 2.82
CA ASN A 77 1.98 12.97 4.25
C ASN A 77 1.04 12.09 5.10
N HIS A 78 0.82 10.85 4.66
CA HIS A 78 -0.05 9.92 5.39
C HIS A 78 0.61 9.52 6.72
N ALA A 79 -0.19 9.27 7.76
CA ALA A 79 0.31 8.91 9.09
C ALA A 79 1.11 7.59 9.15
N LEU A 80 1.00 6.76 8.10
CA LEU A 80 1.77 5.51 7.94
C LEU A 80 2.94 5.64 6.95
N GLN A 81 3.09 6.80 6.31
CA GLN A 81 4.22 7.11 5.48
C GLN A 81 5.40 7.49 6.38
N LYS A 82 6.58 6.96 6.08
CA LYS A 82 7.84 7.41 6.69
C LYS A 82 7.97 8.91 6.44
N ARG A 83 8.31 9.64 7.50
CA ARG A 83 8.70 11.05 7.41
C ARG A 83 10.14 11.17 6.93
#